data_AF-A0A954B2M7-F1
#
_entry.id   AF-A0A954B2M7-F1
#
_cell.length_a   1.000
_cell.length_b   1.000
_cell.length_c   1.000
_cell.angle_alpha   90.00
_cell.angle_beta   90.00
_cell.angle_gamma   90.00
#
_symmetry.space_group_name_H-M   'P 1'
#
loop_
_entity.id
_entity.type
_entity.pdbx_description
1 polymer ?
#
loop_
_entity_poly.entity_id
_entity_poly.type
_entity_poly.pdbx_seq_one_letter_code
_entity_poly.pdbx_strand_id
1 'polypeptide(L)'
;MQSVYVAQNGFRVYPGTDPTQFLVVPRGGSGGRQYFCAAGEYAWRRLGAAPADRVVVTDPRPAGGNGAVGFALAPRGTVESTSSITVSVARAGESLRVVHAESLCRNDRIGFLSWD
;
A
#
# COMPACT_ATOMS: atom_id res chain seq x y z
N MET A 1 -21.48 -6.57 -1.30
CA MET A 1 -20.39 -6.49 -2.30
C MET A 1 -19.75 -5.12 -2.18
N GLN A 2 -18.51 -5.03 -1.71
CA GLN A 2 -17.80 -3.75 -1.64
C GLN A 2 -17.32 -3.39 -3.06
N SER A 3 -17.54 -2.14 -3.50
CA SER A 3 -17.14 -1.65 -4.81
C SER A 3 -15.62 -1.48 -4.92
N VAL A 4 -15.07 -1.57 -6.13
CA VAL A 4 -13.67 -1.22 -6.40
C VAL A 4 -13.39 0.22 -5.96
N TYR A 5 -12.28 0.42 -5.26
CA TYR A 5 -11.79 1.74 -4.90
C TYR A 5 -10.69 2.17 -5.86
N VAL A 6 -10.68 3.45 -6.24
CA VAL A 6 -9.61 4.01 -7.08
C VAL A 6 -8.85 5.01 -6.24
N ALA A 7 -7.58 4.70 -5.96
CA ALA A 7 -6.69 5.58 -5.23
C ALA A 7 -6.27 6.79 -6.08
N GLN A 8 -5.73 7.82 -5.44
CA GLN A 8 -5.35 9.07 -6.12
C GLN A 8 -4.28 8.89 -7.21
N ASN A 9 -3.45 7.85 -7.09
CA ASN A 9 -2.44 7.48 -8.10
C ASN A 9 -3.03 6.61 -9.25
N GLY A 10 -4.34 6.41 -9.25
CA GLY A 10 -5.06 5.62 -10.26
C GLY A 10 -4.98 4.12 -10.07
N PHE A 11 -4.38 3.64 -8.97
CA PHE A 11 -4.37 2.22 -8.63
C PHE A 11 -5.77 1.79 -8.18
N ARG A 12 -6.10 0.53 -8.46
CA ARG A 12 -7.38 -0.04 -8.09
C ARG A 12 -7.21 -0.92 -6.86
N VAL A 13 -8.08 -0.76 -5.89
CA VAL A 13 -8.11 -1.59 -4.69
C VAL A 13 -9.39 -2.42 -4.72
N TYR A 14 -9.21 -3.73 -4.69
CA TYR A 14 -10.28 -4.71 -4.66
C TYR A 14 -10.40 -5.24 -3.22
N PRO A 15 -11.53 -5.01 -2.54
CA PRO A 15 -11.75 -5.58 -1.21
C PRO A 15 -11.76 -7.11 -1.27
N GLY A 16 -11.13 -7.73 -0.29
CA GLY A 16 -11.15 -9.18 -0.11
C GLY A 16 -12.45 -9.68 0.52
N THR A 17 -12.53 -11.00 0.70
CA THR A 17 -13.63 -11.62 1.45
C THR A 17 -13.56 -11.26 2.94
N ASP A 18 -12.35 -11.17 3.49
CA ASP A 18 -12.10 -10.62 4.82
C ASP A 18 -12.07 -9.07 4.74
N PRO A 19 -12.77 -8.34 5.62
CA PRO A 19 -12.86 -6.88 5.57
C PRO A 19 -11.53 -6.15 5.79
N THR A 20 -10.54 -6.82 6.36
CA THR A 20 -9.19 -6.28 6.60
C THR A 20 -8.24 -6.58 5.45
N GLN A 21 -8.60 -7.49 4.53
CA GLN A 21 -7.77 -7.90 3.41
C GLN A 21 -8.23 -7.22 2.12
N PHE A 22 -7.26 -6.85 1.27
CA PHE A 22 -7.54 -6.21 0.00
C PHE A 22 -6.39 -6.38 -0.98
N LEU A 23 -6.72 -6.32 -2.27
CA LEU A 23 -5.78 -6.48 -3.37
C LEU A 23 -5.56 -5.13 -4.06
N VAL A 24 -4.31 -4.70 -4.17
CA VAL A 24 -3.93 -3.47 -4.85
C VAL A 24 -3.38 -3.80 -6.23
N VAL A 25 -4.03 -3.27 -7.27
CA VAL A 25 -3.69 -3.50 -8.68
C VAL A 25 -3.11 -2.20 -9.28
N PRO A 26 -1.89 -2.26 -9.86
CA PRO A 26 -1.21 -1.09 -10.39
C PRO A 26 -1.87 -0.55 -11.66
N ARG A 27 -1.56 0.71 -11.97
CA ARG A 27 -1.83 1.33 -13.28
C ARG A 27 -0.50 1.64 -13.98
N GLY A 28 0.07 0.66 -14.69
CA GLY A 28 1.35 0.81 -15.40
C GLY A 28 2.58 0.65 -14.48
N GLY A 29 3.79 0.95 -14.97
CA GLY A 29 5.05 0.73 -14.23
C GLY A 29 5.02 1.33 -12.82
N SER A 30 5.17 0.46 -11.81
CA SER A 30 4.84 0.79 -10.41
C SER A 30 5.92 0.31 -9.44
N GLY A 31 6.40 1.21 -8.57
CA GLY A 31 7.31 0.92 -7.47
C GLY A 31 6.55 0.62 -6.16
N GLY A 32 7.25 0.10 -5.15
CA GLY A 32 6.65 -0.25 -3.86
C GLY A 32 5.92 0.92 -3.19
N ARG A 33 6.45 2.13 -3.33
CA ARG A 33 5.84 3.36 -2.79
C ARG A 33 4.41 3.60 -3.28
N GLN A 34 4.15 3.39 -4.56
CA GLN A 34 2.82 3.61 -5.13
C GLN A 34 1.79 2.59 -4.62
N TYR A 35 2.20 1.34 -4.38
CA TYR A 35 1.34 0.34 -3.76
C TYR A 35 1.00 0.72 -2.31
N PHE A 36 2.01 1.09 -1.52
CA PHE A 36 1.78 1.52 -0.14
C PHE A 36 0.94 2.80 -0.07
N CYS A 37 1.11 3.74 -0.99
CA CYS A 37 0.22 4.90 -1.12
C CYS A 37 -1.25 4.45 -1.27
N ALA A 38 -1.56 3.62 -2.27
CA ALA A 38 -2.92 3.18 -2.51
C ALA A 38 -3.49 2.37 -1.34
N ALA A 39 -2.67 1.52 -0.71
CA ALA A 39 -3.04 0.74 0.46
C ALA A 39 -3.35 1.62 1.68
N GLY A 40 -2.48 2.60 1.98
CA GLY A 40 -2.66 3.53 3.08
C GLY A 40 -3.87 4.44 2.90
N GLU A 41 -4.06 4.95 1.69
CA GLU A 41 -5.23 5.76 1.34
C GLU A 41 -6.53 4.96 1.50
N TYR A 42 -6.57 3.71 1.01
CA TYR A 42 -7.74 2.84 1.16
C TYR A 42 -8.01 2.50 2.63
N ALA A 43 -6.98 2.13 3.40
CA ALA A 43 -7.10 1.83 4.82
C ALA A 43 -7.65 3.02 5.60
N TRP A 44 -7.14 4.23 5.35
CA TRP A 44 -7.64 5.44 5.99
C TRP A 44 -9.06 5.78 5.53
N ARG A 45 -9.25 6.02 4.23
CA ARG A 45 -10.45 6.66 3.69
C ARG A 45 -11.64 5.71 3.57
N ARG A 46 -11.38 4.41 3.38
CA ARG A 46 -12.43 3.41 3.16
C ARG A 46 -12.64 2.49 4.34
N LEU A 47 -11.57 2.04 5.01
CA LEU A 47 -11.68 1.15 6.17
C LEU A 47 -11.76 1.89 7.51
N GLY A 48 -11.47 3.20 7.55
CA GLY A 48 -11.50 3.98 8.79
C GLY A 48 -10.38 3.61 9.78
N ALA A 49 -9.27 3.09 9.27
CA ALA A 49 -8.13 2.66 10.08
C ALA A 49 -7.51 3.83 10.87
N ALA A 50 -6.99 3.52 12.06
CA ALA A 50 -6.27 4.51 12.83
C ALA A 50 -4.90 4.82 12.19
N PRO A 51 -4.36 6.04 12.37
CA PRO A 51 -3.04 6.41 11.82
C PRO A 51 -1.89 5.48 12.24
N ALA A 52 -2.01 4.85 13.41
CA ALA A 52 -1.03 3.93 13.99
C ALA A 52 -1.22 2.46 13.58
N ASP A 53 -2.35 2.12 12.94
CA ASP A 53 -2.54 0.79 12.36
C ASP A 53 -1.61 0.58 11.18
N ARG A 54 -1.48 -0.65 10.71
CA ARG A 54 -0.50 -1.05 9.70
C ARG A 54 -1.16 -1.67 8.49
N VAL A 55 -0.66 -1.31 7.31
CA VAL A 55 -0.87 -2.08 6.08
C VAL A 55 0.31 -3.01 5.90
N VAL A 56 0.04 -4.30 5.73
CA VAL A 56 1.02 -5.39 5.70
C VAL A 56 0.89 -6.13 4.38
N VAL A 57 2.00 -6.38 3.68
CA VAL A 57 1.99 -7.19 2.45
C VAL A 57 1.74 -8.65 2.81
N THR A 58 0.65 -9.22 2.30
CA THR A 58 0.32 -10.65 2.44
C THR A 58 0.74 -11.43 1.20
N ASP A 59 0.41 -10.90 0.03
CA ASP A 59 0.71 -11.51 -1.26
C ASP A 59 1.69 -10.61 -2.01
N PRO A 60 2.99 -10.95 -2.04
CA PRO A 60 4.00 -10.10 -2.63
C PRO A 60 3.83 -10.00 -4.14
N ARG A 61 4.34 -8.90 -4.69
CA ARG A 61 4.32 -8.65 -6.14
C ARG A 61 5.03 -9.79 -6.89
N PRO A 62 4.45 -10.32 -7.98
CA PRO A 62 5.10 -11.36 -8.77
C PRO A 62 6.39 -10.87 -9.43
N ALA A 63 7.30 -11.81 -9.70
CA ALA A 63 8.51 -11.56 -10.48
C ALA A 63 8.11 -11.07 -11.89
N GLY A 64 8.77 -10.03 -12.41
CA GLY A 64 8.40 -9.38 -13.68
C GLY A 64 7.78 -7.98 -13.55
N GLY A 65 7.65 -7.45 -12.33
CA GLY A 65 7.56 -6.00 -12.08
C GLY A 65 6.16 -5.39 -12.13
N ASN A 66 5.19 -6.03 -12.76
CA ASN A 66 3.80 -5.56 -12.83
C ASN A 66 2.83 -6.66 -12.41
N GLY A 67 2.17 -6.49 -11.27
CA GLY A 67 1.20 -7.45 -10.78
C GLY A 67 0.49 -6.95 -9.52
N ALA A 68 -0.64 -7.57 -9.21
CA ALA A 68 -1.39 -7.23 -8.01
C ALA A 68 -0.61 -7.60 -6.74
N VAL A 69 -0.82 -6.84 -5.66
CA VAL A 69 -0.21 -7.07 -4.35
C VAL A 69 -1.31 -7.16 -3.31
N GLY A 70 -1.33 -8.25 -2.55
CA GLY A 70 -2.26 -8.45 -1.44
C GLY A 70 -1.77 -7.74 -0.20
N PHE A 71 -2.70 -7.09 0.49
CA PHE A 71 -2.45 -6.41 1.76
C PHE A 71 -3.49 -6.82 2.80
N ALA A 72 -3.07 -6.75 4.07
CA ALA A 72 -3.94 -6.82 5.23
C ALA A 72 -3.77 -5.58 6.13
N LEU A 73 -4.87 -5.14 6.74
CA LEU A 73 -4.88 -4.15 7.80
C LEU A 73 -4.69 -4.84 9.15
N ALA A 74 -3.67 -4.43 9.89
CA ALA A 74 -3.33 -4.97 11.20
C ALA A 74 -3.38 -3.87 12.28
N PRO A 75 -4.02 -4.11 13.44
CA PRO A 75 -4.04 -3.15 14.54
C PRO A 75 -2.64 -2.83 15.04
N ARG A 76 -2.43 -1.63 15.58
CA ARG A 76 -1.17 -1.26 16.23
C ARG A 76 -0.68 -2.33 17.22
N GLY A 77 0.61 -2.66 17.16
CA GLY A 77 1.25 -3.61 18.08
C GLY A 77 1.15 -5.09 17.70
N THR A 78 0.43 -5.44 16.63
CA THR A 78 0.35 -6.85 16.15
C THR A 78 1.49 -7.25 15.22
N VAL A 79 2.14 -6.28 14.57
CA VAL A 79 3.24 -6.52 13.61
C VAL A 79 4.40 -5.58 13.91
N GLU A 80 5.63 -6.11 13.86
CA GLU A 80 6.87 -5.37 14.08
C GLU A 80 7.19 -4.45 12.88
N SER A 81 7.83 -3.31 13.14
CA SER A 81 8.16 -2.35 12.08
C SER A 81 9.26 -2.87 11.16
N THR A 82 9.03 -2.92 9.86
CA THR A 82 10.11 -2.84 8.88
C THR A 82 10.47 -1.38 8.67
N SER A 83 11.43 -0.85 9.45
CA SER A 83 11.92 0.53 9.31
C SER A 83 12.92 0.61 8.15
N SER A 84 12.42 0.50 6.93
CA SER A 84 13.24 0.60 5.72
C SER A 84 13.01 1.96 5.05
N ILE A 85 14.09 2.69 4.77
CA ILE A 85 14.07 3.89 3.91
C ILE A 85 13.55 3.52 2.51
N THR A 86 13.77 2.28 2.09
CA THR A 86 13.29 1.70 0.84
C THR A 86 12.13 0.73 1.12
N VAL A 87 10.92 1.12 0.73
CA VAL A 87 9.73 0.28 0.92
C VAL A 87 9.58 -0.71 -0.23
N SER A 88 9.44 -2.00 0.07
CA SER A 88 9.34 -3.06 -0.95
C SER A 88 8.06 -3.86 -0.81
N VAL A 89 7.35 -4.07 -1.93
CA VAL A 89 6.21 -5.01 -2.00
C VAL A 89 6.60 -6.39 -2.51
N ALA A 90 7.91 -6.65 -2.64
CA ALA A 90 8.42 -7.94 -3.12
C ALA A 90 8.52 -9.00 -2.02
N ARG A 91 8.25 -8.66 -0.76
CA ARG A 91 8.35 -9.56 0.39
C ARG A 91 7.08 -9.49 1.22
N ALA A 92 6.53 -10.65 1.56
CA ALA A 92 5.46 -10.75 2.54
C ALA A 92 5.96 -10.29 3.92
N GLY A 93 5.07 -9.70 4.72
CA GLY A 93 5.37 -9.16 6.05
C GLY A 93 5.93 -7.74 6.06
N GLU A 94 6.32 -7.18 4.90
CA GLU A 94 6.66 -5.76 4.82
C GLU A 94 5.45 -4.93 5.26
N SER A 95 5.64 -4.00 6.20
CA SER A 95 4.55 -3.22 6.75
C SER A 95 4.88 -1.75 6.91
N LEU A 96 3.87 -0.90 6.73
CA LEU A 96 3.93 0.52 7.05
C LEU A 96 2.73 0.93 7.88
N ARG A 97 2.93 1.93 8.73
CA ARG A 97 1.81 2.61 9.40
C ARG A 97 0.93 3.28 8.34
N VAL A 98 -0.38 3.29 8.55
CA VAL A 98 -1.35 3.92 7.64
C VAL A 98 -0.97 5.38 7.36
N VAL A 99 -0.55 6.14 8.37
CA VAL A 99 -0.11 7.53 8.20
C VAL A 99 1.15 7.68 7.33
N HIS A 100 2.09 6.74 7.43
CA HIS A 100 3.30 6.77 6.61
C HIS A 100 3.00 6.31 5.19
N ALA A 101 2.15 5.29 5.04
CA ALA A 101 1.69 4.82 3.75
C ALA A 101 0.94 5.93 2.97
N GLU A 102 0.04 6.68 3.61
CA GLU A 102 -0.65 7.82 2.99
C GLU A 102 0.33 8.96 2.61
N SER A 103 1.34 9.23 3.43
CA SER A 103 2.29 10.32 3.12
C SER A 103 3.12 10.04 1.86
N LEU A 104 3.33 8.77 1.49
CA LEU A 104 3.98 8.38 0.23
C LEU A 104 3.20 8.87 -1.00
N CYS A 105 1.88 9.05 -0.88
CA CYS A 105 1.06 9.59 -1.96
C CYS A 105 1.42 11.02 -2.35
N ARG A 106 2.01 11.79 -1.43
CA ARG A 106 2.43 13.18 -1.66
C ARG A 106 3.88 13.26 -2.14
N ASN A 107 4.72 12.35 -1.67
CA ASN A 107 6.15 12.36 -1.97
C ASN A 107 6.49 11.87 -3.40
N ASP A 108 5.53 11.33 -4.15
CA ASP A 108 5.72 11.00 -5.57
C ASP A 108 5.87 12.24 -6.45
N ARG A 109 5.64 13.45 -5.91
CA ARG A 109 5.97 14.71 -6.60
C ARG A 109 7.44 15.13 -6.53
N ILE A 110 8.28 14.46 -5.72
CA ILE A 110 9.70 14.80 -5.54
C ILE A 110 10.63 13.75 -6.19
N GLY A 111 10.11 12.93 -7.11
CA GLY A 111 10.91 11.95 -7.87
C GLY A 111 11.37 12.45 -9.25
N PHE A 112 11.01 13.67 -9.64
CA PHE A 112 11.30 14.24 -10.97
C PHE A 112 12.31 15.41 -10.94
N LEU A 113 12.93 15.69 -9.79
CA LEU A 113 13.98 16.70 -9.63
C LEU A 113 15.29 16.05 -9.17
N SER A 114 15.87 15.24 -10.05
CA SER A 114 17.30 14.95 -10.02
C SER A 114 17.77 14.64 -11.44
N TRP A 115 17.99 15.71 -12.20
CA TRP A 115 18.99 15.80 -13.26
C TRP A 115 19.65 17.16 -13.06
N ASP A 116 20.80 17.13 -12.39
CA ASP A 116 21.89 18.09 -12.63
C ASP A 116 23.03 17.24 -13.22
#